data_AF-A0A1H8LAE6-F1
#
_entry.id   AF-A0A1H8LAE6-F1
#
_cell.length_a   1.000
_cell.length_b   1.000
_cell.length_c   1.000
_cell.angle_alpha   90.00
_cell.angle_beta   90.00
_cell.angle_gamma   90.00
#
_symmetry.space_group_name_H-M   'P 1'
#
loop_
_entity.id
_entity.type
_entity.pdbx_description
1 polymer ?
#
loop_
_entity_poly.entity_id
_entity_poly.type
_entity_poly.pdbx_seq_one_letter_code
_entity_poly.pdbx_strand_id
1 'polypeptide(L)'
;MAVENSTQTESNRCACSRYSVLVNVREDDRGDLVWDDELTTGCTATARKTFAQGHDAKLKSHLIKWGAAGYEVRVEDGAMMTTADAVTMARDYGFGDKVAAGIARATAKIQAKADRAAKKAAPAPGDDPQDATAEPQTVTAKVGRWEREGVVDGDTFTYTDSKGETQTTTTFTLV
;
A
#
# COMPACT_ATOMS: atom_id res chain seq x y z
N MET A 1 31.02 -57.46 26.19
CA MET A 1 31.15 -56.44 25.13
C MET A 1 29.76 -55.90 24.87
N ALA A 2 29.36 -54.84 25.56
CA ALA A 2 28.10 -54.15 25.30
C ALA A 2 28.45 -52.93 24.44
N VAL A 3 28.03 -52.95 23.18
CA VAL A 3 28.15 -51.79 22.28
C VAL A 3 26.89 -50.96 22.50
N GLU A 4 27.01 -49.99 23.40
CA GLU A 4 25.95 -49.02 23.67
C GLU A 4 25.84 -48.09 22.45
N ASN A 5 24.78 -48.31 21.67
CA ASN A 5 24.44 -47.54 20.49
C ASN A 5 23.95 -46.15 20.92
N SER A 6 24.91 -45.27 21.26
CA SER A 6 24.66 -43.86 21.61
C SER A 6 24.33 -43.07 20.34
N THR A 7 23.11 -43.23 19.83
CA THR A 7 22.58 -42.37 18.77
C THR A 7 22.54 -40.91 19.27
N GLN A 8 23.40 -40.10 18.65
CA GLN A 8 23.44 -38.63 18.66
C GLN A 8 22.09 -37.99 19.00
N THR A 9 22.02 -37.33 20.15
CA THR A 9 21.05 -36.24 20.36
C THR A 9 21.75 -34.94 19.96
N GLU A 10 22.09 -34.81 18.68
CA GLU A 10 22.62 -33.57 18.14
C GLU A 10 21.42 -32.64 17.86
N SER A 11 21.23 -31.66 18.73
CA SER A 11 20.20 -30.63 18.59
C SER A 11 20.47 -29.77 17.37
N ASN A 12 19.85 -30.11 16.24
CA ASN A 12 19.90 -29.33 15.01
C ASN A 12 19.11 -28.02 15.14
N ARG A 13 19.53 -26.98 14.41
CA ARG A 13 18.77 -25.72 14.29
C ARG A 13 17.37 -26.02 13.73
N CYS A 14 16.34 -25.32 14.22
CA CYS A 14 14.99 -25.43 13.64
C CYS A 14 15.06 -25.19 12.13
N ALA A 15 14.42 -26.03 11.32
CA ALA A 15 14.36 -25.80 9.86
C ALA A 15 13.82 -24.42 9.51
N CYS A 16 12.89 -23.90 10.33
CA CYS A 16 12.35 -22.55 10.19
C CYS A 16 13.40 -21.42 10.26
N SER A 17 14.50 -21.58 11.00
CA SER A 17 15.55 -20.55 11.12
C SER A 17 16.40 -20.42 9.87
N ARG A 18 16.32 -21.41 8.97
CA ARG A 18 17.14 -21.51 7.76
C ARG A 18 16.54 -20.75 6.58
N TYR A 19 15.33 -20.21 6.76
CA TYR A 19 14.60 -19.47 5.75
C TYR A 19 14.79 -17.97 5.91
N SER A 20 15.22 -17.33 4.83
CA SER A 20 15.33 -15.88 4.73
C SER A 20 14.81 -15.36 3.40
N VAL A 21 14.53 -14.05 3.34
CA VAL A 21 14.14 -13.33 2.14
C VAL A 21 14.94 -12.04 2.11
N LEU A 22 15.50 -11.71 0.94
CA LEU A 22 16.05 -10.37 0.74
C LEU A 22 14.94 -9.42 0.31
N VAL A 23 14.85 -8.28 1.01
CA VAL A 23 13.94 -7.20 0.66
C VAL A 23 14.72 -6.05 0.06
N ASN A 24 14.35 -5.66 -1.16
CA ASN A 24 14.83 -4.42 -1.77
C ASN A 24 14.18 -3.25 -1.05
N VAL A 25 14.97 -2.48 -0.29
CA VAL A 25 14.42 -1.33 0.43
C VAL A 25 14.67 -0.04 -0.35
N ARG A 26 15.70 0.04 -1.23
CA ARG A 26 16.08 1.29 -1.94
C ARG A 26 16.78 1.04 -3.28
N GLU A 27 16.53 1.92 -4.24
CA GLU A 27 17.41 2.15 -5.41
C GLU A 27 18.49 3.15 -4.98
N ASP A 28 19.75 2.92 -5.33
CA ASP A 28 20.81 3.91 -5.09
C ASP A 28 20.71 5.09 -6.08
N ASP A 29 21.56 6.10 -5.89
CA ASP A 29 21.62 7.28 -6.76
C ASP A 29 22.02 6.96 -8.23
N ARG A 30 22.41 5.72 -8.52
CA ARG A 30 22.75 5.20 -9.86
C ARG A 30 21.65 4.32 -10.45
N GLY A 31 20.57 4.07 -9.71
CA GLY A 31 19.48 3.17 -10.09
C GLY A 31 19.82 1.69 -9.90
N ASP A 32 20.91 1.37 -9.18
CA ASP A 32 21.23 0.00 -8.81
C ASP A 32 20.40 -0.41 -7.58
N LEU A 33 19.90 -1.65 -7.58
CA LEU A 33 19.10 -2.20 -6.48
C LEU A 33 20.00 -2.51 -5.28
N VAL A 34 19.78 -1.82 -4.17
CA VAL A 34 20.48 -2.08 -2.90
C VAL A 34 19.62 -2.96 -2.00
N TRP A 35 20.18 -4.11 -1.65
CA TRP A 35 19.59 -5.08 -0.74
C TRP A 35 19.86 -4.65 0.70
N ASP A 36 18.87 -4.06 1.37
CA ASP A 36 19.05 -3.37 2.66
C ASP A 36 18.69 -4.27 3.86
N ASP A 37 17.76 -5.22 3.71
CA ASP A 37 17.26 -6.03 4.84
C ASP A 37 17.04 -7.50 4.48
N GLU A 38 17.63 -8.40 5.28
CA GLU A 38 17.33 -9.83 5.26
C GLU A 38 16.21 -10.14 6.27
N LEU A 39 15.01 -10.42 5.77
CA LEU A 39 13.91 -10.89 6.60
C LEU A 39 14.06 -12.38 6.87
N THR A 40 14.44 -12.73 8.09
CA THR A 40 14.44 -14.11 8.57
C THR A 40 13.16 -14.42 9.36
N THR A 41 12.92 -15.69 9.69
CA THR A 41 11.84 -16.04 10.63
C THR A 41 12.12 -15.64 12.08
N GLY A 42 13.33 -15.11 12.37
CA GLY A 42 13.80 -14.75 13.71
C GLY A 42 13.84 -15.94 14.68
N CYS A 43 13.90 -17.17 14.17
CA CYS A 43 13.98 -18.35 15.02
C CYS A 43 15.42 -18.65 15.43
N THR A 44 15.69 -18.67 16.73
CA THR A 44 16.97 -19.11 17.31
C THR A 44 16.87 -20.48 18.00
N ALA A 45 15.70 -21.11 17.96
CA ALA A 45 15.46 -22.38 18.64
C ALA A 45 16.21 -23.54 17.96
N THR A 46 16.75 -24.43 18.78
CA THR A 46 17.20 -25.76 18.37
C THR A 46 16.08 -26.78 18.60
N ALA A 47 16.00 -27.78 17.74
CA ALA A 47 14.94 -28.78 17.78
C ALA A 47 15.55 -30.19 17.66
N ARG A 48 14.95 -31.16 18.39
CA ARG A 48 15.26 -32.59 18.21
C ARG A 48 14.60 -33.19 16.96
N LYS A 49 13.62 -32.49 16.38
CA LYS A 49 12.91 -32.83 15.15
C LYS A 49 13.16 -31.73 14.11
N THR A 50 12.63 -31.87 12.89
CA THR A 50 12.74 -30.85 11.83
C THR A 50 12.30 -29.45 12.27
N PHE A 51 11.24 -29.36 13.09
CA PHE A 51 10.74 -28.11 13.65
C PHE A 51 10.64 -28.16 15.18
N ALA A 52 10.83 -27.01 15.82
CA ALA A 52 10.37 -26.81 17.19
C ALA A 52 8.83 -26.76 17.22
N GLN A 53 8.23 -26.99 18.39
CA GLN A 53 6.77 -27.05 18.52
C GLN A 53 6.10 -25.76 18.01
N GLY A 54 5.20 -25.88 17.03
CA GLY A 54 4.46 -24.76 16.44
C GLY A 54 5.26 -23.88 15.46
N HIS A 55 6.54 -24.19 15.22
CA HIS A 55 7.38 -23.41 14.31
C HIS A 55 7.10 -23.71 12.82
N ASP A 56 6.49 -24.86 12.52
CA ASP A 56 5.95 -25.17 11.19
C ASP A 56 4.86 -24.16 10.79
N ALA A 57 3.98 -23.80 11.73
CA ALA A 57 2.94 -22.78 11.53
C ALA A 57 3.56 -21.39 11.38
N LYS A 58 4.66 -21.11 12.10
CA LYS A 58 5.41 -19.85 11.99
C LYS A 58 6.05 -19.73 10.59
N LEU A 59 6.73 -20.78 10.10
CA LEU A 59 7.33 -20.81 8.77
C LEU A 59 6.26 -20.61 7.69
N LYS A 60 5.17 -21.39 7.74
CA LYS A 60 4.03 -21.24 6.81
C LYS A 60 3.49 -19.81 6.75
N SER A 61 3.36 -19.16 7.90
CA SER A 61 2.87 -17.77 7.97
C SER A 61 3.84 -16.77 7.35
N HIS A 62 5.16 -16.99 7.49
CA HIS A 62 6.18 -16.16 6.84
C HIS A 62 6.18 -16.37 5.33
N LEU A 63 6.15 -17.63 4.86
CA LEU A 63 6.08 -17.97 3.45
C LEU A 63 4.86 -17.33 2.74
N ILE A 64 3.69 -17.33 3.39
CA ILE A 64 2.50 -16.65 2.85
C ILE A 64 2.73 -15.13 2.75
N LYS A 65 3.32 -14.51 3.78
CA LYS A 65 3.59 -13.06 3.77
C LYS A 65 4.60 -12.69 2.67
N TRP A 66 5.69 -13.45 2.57
CA TRP A 66 6.75 -13.21 1.59
C TRP A 66 6.26 -13.47 0.17
N GLY A 67 5.54 -14.57 -0.06
CA GLY A 67 4.93 -14.87 -1.35
C GLY A 67 3.86 -13.84 -1.77
N ALA A 68 3.06 -13.33 -0.82
CA ALA A 68 2.09 -12.27 -1.10
C ALA A 68 2.74 -10.92 -1.42
N ALA A 69 3.95 -10.69 -0.92
CA ALA A 69 4.77 -9.53 -1.27
C ALA A 69 5.60 -9.74 -2.56
N GLY A 70 5.56 -10.94 -3.15
CA GLY A 70 6.28 -11.26 -4.38
C GLY A 70 7.76 -11.56 -4.21
N TYR A 71 8.22 -11.85 -2.98
CA TYR A 71 9.62 -12.12 -2.74
C TYR A 71 10.00 -13.58 -3.00
N GLU A 72 11.23 -13.79 -3.47
CA GLU A 72 11.85 -15.10 -3.55
C GLU A 72 12.41 -15.53 -2.19
N VAL A 73 12.17 -16.79 -1.84
CA VAL A 73 12.56 -17.36 -0.56
C VAL A 73 13.87 -18.10 -0.69
N ARG A 74 14.78 -17.84 0.25
CA ARG A 74 16.07 -18.50 0.38
C ARG A 74 16.02 -19.53 1.50
N VAL A 75 16.65 -20.67 1.27
CA VAL A 75 16.94 -21.66 2.30
C VAL A 75 18.43 -21.96 2.31
N GLU A 76 19.03 -21.85 3.47
CA GLU A 76 20.41 -22.27 3.73
C GLU A 76 20.41 -23.76 4.10
N ASP A 77 21.11 -24.62 3.35
CA ASP A 77 21.43 -26.01 3.73
C ASP A 77 22.94 -26.21 3.76
N GLY A 78 23.52 -26.08 4.95
CA GLY A 78 24.97 -26.14 5.13
C GLY A 78 25.69 -25.02 4.39
N ALA A 79 26.44 -25.36 3.35
CA ALA A 79 27.16 -24.40 2.49
C ALA A 79 26.37 -23.98 1.24
N MET A 80 25.18 -24.55 1.01
CA MET A 80 24.36 -24.26 -0.17
C MET A 80 23.20 -23.33 0.17
N MET A 81 23.03 -22.28 -0.63
CA MET A 81 21.86 -21.41 -0.61
C MET A 81 20.98 -21.75 -1.80
N THR A 82 19.74 -22.13 -1.56
CA THR A 82 18.76 -22.39 -2.63
C THR A 82 17.68 -21.30 -2.60
N THR A 83 17.39 -20.73 -3.77
CA THR A 83 16.33 -19.74 -3.98
C THR A 83 15.17 -20.37 -4.73
N ALA A 84 13.95 -20.23 -4.24
CA ALA A 84 12.74 -20.57 -5.00
C ALA A 84 11.53 -19.78 -4.48
N ASP A 85 10.39 -19.95 -5.14
CA ASP A 85 9.13 -19.39 -4.68
C ASP A 85 8.66 -20.04 -3.36
N ALA A 86 7.84 -19.29 -2.62
CA ALA A 86 7.33 -19.72 -1.32
C ALA A 86 6.48 -20.99 -1.37
N VAL A 87 5.85 -21.31 -2.49
CA VAL A 87 5.03 -22.53 -2.66
C VAL A 87 5.93 -23.73 -2.87
N THR A 88 6.96 -23.61 -3.72
CA THR A 88 7.95 -24.67 -3.95
C THR A 88 8.67 -25.04 -2.66
N MET A 89 9.12 -24.04 -1.89
CA MET A 89 9.74 -24.25 -0.57
C MET A 89 8.81 -24.90 0.46
N ALA A 90 7.50 -24.69 0.32
CA ALA A 90 6.49 -25.27 1.20
C ALA A 90 6.09 -26.71 0.85
N ARG A 91 6.41 -27.19 -0.36
CA ARG A 91 6.07 -28.55 -0.81
C ARG A 91 6.84 -29.61 -0.03
N ASP A 92 8.09 -29.35 0.30
CA ASP A 92 8.96 -30.28 1.04
C ASP A 92 8.41 -30.66 2.42
N TYR A 93 7.52 -29.83 2.98
CA TYR A 93 6.89 -30.04 4.28
C TYR A 93 5.39 -30.34 4.20
N GLY A 94 4.83 -30.57 3.00
CA GLY A 94 3.43 -30.95 2.82
C GLY A 94 2.41 -29.83 3.11
N PHE A 95 2.82 -28.57 3.09
CA PHE A 95 1.91 -27.42 3.25
C PHE A 95 1.89 -26.47 2.04
N GLY A 96 2.43 -26.89 0.89
CA GLY A 96 2.43 -26.13 -0.37
C GLY A 96 1.05 -25.57 -0.74
N ASP A 97 0.00 -26.40 -0.78
CA ASP A 97 -1.35 -25.96 -1.13
C ASP A 97 -1.90 -24.92 -0.15
N LYS A 98 -1.57 -25.06 1.14
CA LYS A 98 -1.99 -24.11 2.18
C LYS A 98 -1.30 -22.76 1.98
N VAL A 99 -0.03 -22.77 1.56
CA VAL A 99 0.73 -21.54 1.26
C VAL A 99 0.21 -20.89 0.00
N ALA A 100 -0.01 -21.65 -1.07
CA ALA A 100 -0.60 -21.12 -2.32
C ALA A 100 -1.98 -20.48 -2.08
N ALA A 101 -2.88 -21.17 -1.38
CA ALA A 101 -4.18 -20.63 -1.01
C ALA A 101 -4.07 -19.40 -0.09
N GLY A 102 -3.10 -19.40 0.83
CA GLY A 102 -2.81 -18.26 1.70
C GLY A 102 -2.34 -17.03 0.94
N ILE A 103 -1.41 -17.21 -0.01
CA ILE A 103 -0.88 -16.15 -0.88
C ILE A 103 -2.02 -15.55 -1.70
N ALA A 104 -2.84 -16.38 -2.37
CA ALA A 104 -3.97 -15.89 -3.17
C ALA A 104 -4.96 -15.06 -2.35
N ARG A 105 -5.25 -15.45 -1.10
CA ARG A 105 -6.11 -14.66 -0.20
C ARG A 105 -5.45 -13.34 0.22
N ALA A 106 -4.15 -13.37 0.49
CA ALA A 106 -3.40 -12.19 0.91
C ALA A 106 -3.26 -11.17 -0.22
N THR A 107 -2.95 -11.61 -1.44
CA THR A 107 -2.87 -10.74 -2.64
C THR A 107 -4.22 -10.13 -2.97
N ALA A 108 -5.31 -10.90 -2.93
CA ALA A 108 -6.66 -10.37 -3.13
C ALA A 108 -7.02 -9.30 -2.08
N LYS A 109 -6.57 -9.46 -0.83
CA LYS A 109 -6.78 -8.45 0.23
C LYS A 109 -5.95 -7.19 -0.01
N ILE A 110 -4.71 -7.33 -0.49
CA ILE A 110 -3.85 -6.18 -0.85
C ILE A 110 -4.49 -5.42 -2.01
N GLN A 111 -4.92 -6.12 -3.06
CA GLN A 111 -5.66 -5.53 -4.19
C GLN A 111 -6.92 -4.83 -3.72
N ALA A 112 -7.81 -5.51 -2.98
CA ALA A 112 -9.03 -4.88 -2.47
C ALA A 112 -8.77 -3.65 -1.58
N LYS A 113 -7.64 -3.61 -0.85
CA LYS A 113 -7.22 -2.43 -0.09
C LYS A 113 -6.73 -1.32 -1.02
N ALA A 114 -5.94 -1.65 -2.05
CA ALA A 114 -5.51 -0.72 -3.08
C ALA A 114 -6.71 -0.15 -3.86
N ASP A 115 -7.68 -0.97 -4.24
CA ASP A 115 -8.93 -0.54 -4.89
C ASP A 115 -9.74 0.41 -4.00
N ARG A 116 -9.85 0.09 -2.70
CA ARG A 116 -10.52 0.98 -1.74
C ARG A 116 -9.76 2.30 -1.56
N ALA A 117 -8.44 2.26 -1.53
CA ALA A 117 -7.61 3.45 -1.46
C ALA A 117 -7.73 4.29 -2.73
N ALA A 118 -7.71 3.66 -3.91
CA ALA A 118 -7.90 4.32 -5.21
C ALA A 118 -9.29 4.93 -5.33
N LYS A 119 -10.35 4.25 -4.85
CA LYS A 119 -11.72 4.80 -4.80
C LYS A 119 -11.88 5.94 -3.80
N LYS A 120 -11.06 5.98 -2.74
CA LYS A 120 -11.05 7.08 -1.76
C LYS A 120 -10.16 8.25 -2.20
N ALA A 121 -9.14 7.97 -3.02
CA ALA A 121 -8.23 8.95 -3.59
C ALA A 121 -8.69 9.48 -4.95
N ALA A 122 -9.65 8.80 -5.59
CA ALA A 122 -10.38 9.36 -6.71
C ALA A 122 -11.09 10.62 -6.20
N PRO A 123 -10.83 11.80 -6.79
CA PRO A 123 -11.65 12.97 -6.50
C PRO A 123 -13.11 12.59 -6.77
N ALA A 124 -14.03 13.12 -5.98
CA ALA A 124 -15.44 12.96 -6.27
C ALA A 124 -15.65 13.35 -7.74
N PRO A 125 -16.38 12.56 -8.56
CA PRO A 125 -16.83 13.04 -9.86
C PRO A 125 -17.74 14.23 -9.58
N GLY A 126 -17.15 15.42 -9.58
CA GLY A 126 -17.72 16.65 -9.02
C GLY A 126 -16.69 17.69 -8.57
N ASP A 127 -15.42 17.32 -8.34
CA ASP A 127 -14.32 18.29 -8.21
C ASP A 127 -13.62 18.48 -9.56
N ASP A 128 -14.38 19.01 -10.52
CA ASP A 128 -13.78 19.77 -11.60
C ASP A 128 -12.97 20.93 -10.96
N PRO A 129 -11.75 21.25 -11.43
CA PRO A 129 -11.18 22.59 -11.22
C PRO A 129 -11.96 23.59 -12.08
N GLN A 130 -13.25 23.77 -11.79
CA GLN A 130 -14.12 24.70 -12.47
C GLN A 130 -15.26 25.19 -11.57
N ASP A 131 -14.91 25.65 -10.36
CA ASP A 131 -15.78 26.55 -9.59
C ASP A 131 -14.97 27.77 -9.08
N ALA A 132 -14.38 28.47 -10.04
CA ALA A 132 -14.28 29.93 -10.00
C ALA A 132 -15.29 30.55 -10.98
N THR A 133 -16.40 29.85 -11.22
CA THR A 133 -17.60 30.45 -11.82
C THR A 133 -18.63 30.45 -10.71
N ALA A 134 -18.41 31.33 -9.73
CA ALA A 134 -19.53 31.84 -8.94
C ALA A 134 -20.62 32.17 -9.96
N GLU A 135 -21.73 31.44 -9.95
CA GLU A 135 -22.93 31.90 -10.65
C GLU A 135 -23.07 33.36 -10.29
N PRO A 136 -23.00 34.29 -11.26
CA PRO A 136 -22.91 35.70 -10.95
C PRO A 136 -24.14 36.05 -10.13
N GLN A 137 -23.95 36.23 -8.82
CA GLN A 137 -25.05 36.46 -7.91
C GLN A 137 -25.62 37.81 -8.33
N THR A 138 -26.75 37.77 -9.03
CA THR A 138 -27.51 38.96 -9.36
C THR A 138 -27.97 39.56 -8.06
N VAL A 139 -27.32 40.65 -7.67
CA VAL A 139 -27.61 41.39 -6.46
C VAL A 139 -28.23 42.72 -6.84
N THR A 140 -29.15 43.17 -6.00
CA THR A 140 -29.71 44.50 -6.13
C THR A 140 -28.77 45.48 -5.45
N ALA A 141 -28.20 46.38 -6.22
CA ALA A 141 -27.35 47.45 -5.71
C ALA A 141 -27.91 48.82 -6.06
N LYS A 142 -27.71 49.77 -5.17
CA LYS A 142 -28.02 51.17 -5.38
C LYS A 142 -26.85 51.85 -6.10
N VAL A 143 -27.11 52.34 -7.30
CA VAL A 143 -26.18 53.11 -8.14
C VAL A 143 -26.71 54.55 -8.25
N GLY A 144 -26.08 55.47 -7.53
CA GLY A 144 -26.56 56.86 -7.41
C GLY A 144 -27.91 56.94 -6.69
N ARG A 145 -28.96 57.38 -7.40
CA ARG A 145 -30.33 57.51 -6.84
C ARG A 145 -31.21 56.28 -7.09
N TRP A 146 -30.76 55.32 -7.90
CA TRP A 146 -31.60 54.22 -8.40
C TRP A 146 -31.09 52.86 -7.92
N GLU A 147 -32.01 51.91 -7.76
CA GLU A 147 -31.72 50.51 -7.48
C GLU A 147 -31.67 49.73 -8.81
N ARG A 148 -30.63 48.92 -8.99
CA ARG A 148 -30.35 48.15 -10.21
C ARG A 148 -29.97 46.73 -9.84
N GLU A 149 -30.46 45.76 -10.60
CA GLU A 149 -30.03 44.37 -10.51
C GLU A 149 -28.85 44.14 -11.44
N GLY A 150 -27.81 43.51 -10.92
CA GLY A 150 -26.57 43.33 -11.65
C GLY A 150 -25.62 42.36 -10.95
N VAL A 151 -24.47 42.16 -11.56
CA VAL A 151 -23.46 41.22 -11.10
C VAL A 151 -22.33 41.99 -10.43
N VAL A 152 -21.95 41.59 -9.22
CA VAL A 152 -20.74 42.10 -8.56
C VAL A 152 -19.58 41.15 -8.82
N ASP A 153 -18.51 41.68 -9.39
CA ASP A 153 -17.22 41.01 -9.51
C ASP A 153 -16.17 41.85 -8.77
N GLY A 154 -15.78 41.40 -7.58
CA GLY A 154 -14.88 42.15 -6.69
C GLY A 154 -15.44 43.53 -6.31
N ASP A 155 -14.73 44.59 -6.67
CA ASP A 155 -15.11 45.99 -6.42
C ASP A 155 -15.93 46.62 -7.57
N THR A 156 -16.35 45.84 -8.57
CA THR A 156 -17.05 46.33 -9.76
C THR A 156 -18.45 45.72 -9.86
N PHE A 157 -19.44 46.57 -10.02
CA PHE A 157 -20.83 46.19 -10.25
C PHE A 157 -21.23 46.44 -11.71
N THR A 158 -21.68 45.38 -12.38
CA THR A 158 -22.13 45.39 -13.78
C THR A 158 -23.63 45.27 -13.83
N TYR A 159 -24.32 46.26 -14.40
CA TYR A 159 -25.78 46.27 -14.51
C TYR A 159 -26.24 46.70 -15.90
N THR A 160 -27.48 46.38 -16.26
CA THR A 160 -28.09 46.86 -17.51
C THR A 160 -28.91 48.10 -17.20
N ASP A 161 -28.62 49.23 -17.86
CA ASP A 161 -29.45 50.43 -17.70
C ASP A 161 -30.80 50.27 -18.45
N SER A 162 -31.76 51.12 -18.13
CA SER A 162 -33.06 51.23 -18.81
C SER A 162 -33.04 51.36 -20.34
N LYS A 163 -31.88 51.69 -20.92
CA LYS A 163 -31.65 51.74 -22.38
C LYS A 163 -31.14 50.41 -22.98
N GLY A 164 -30.95 49.38 -22.16
CA GLY A 164 -30.45 48.07 -22.58
C GLY A 164 -28.93 47.99 -22.72
N GLU A 165 -28.21 49.01 -22.26
CA GLU A 165 -26.74 49.06 -22.32
C GLU A 165 -26.12 48.54 -21.02
N THR A 166 -25.12 47.66 -21.14
CA THR A 166 -24.35 47.15 -20.01
C THR A 166 -23.39 48.22 -19.50
N GLN A 167 -23.48 48.53 -18.21
CA GLN A 167 -22.68 49.55 -17.53
C GLN A 167 -21.95 48.94 -16.33
N THR A 168 -20.71 49.35 -16.11
CA THR A 168 -19.86 48.92 -14.99
C THR A 168 -19.55 50.10 -14.08
N THR A 169 -19.76 49.96 -12.76
CA THR A 169 -19.45 51.00 -11.77
C THR A 169 -18.72 50.42 -10.56
N THR A 170 -17.78 51.17 -9.99
CA THR A 170 -17.13 50.83 -8.73
C THR A 170 -17.75 51.54 -7.53
N THR A 171 -18.70 52.46 -7.76
CA THR A 171 -19.44 53.16 -6.71
C THR A 171 -20.87 52.64 -6.67
N PHE A 172 -21.14 51.72 -5.75
CA PHE A 172 -22.46 51.14 -5.51
C PHE A 172 -22.63 50.81 -4.03
N THR A 173 -23.88 50.64 -3.59
CA THR A 173 -24.20 50.16 -2.24
C THR A 173 -25.15 48.98 -2.36
N LEU A 174 -24.75 47.81 -1.87
CA LEU A 174 -25.61 46.63 -1.83
C LEU A 174 -26.80 46.88 -0.90
N VAL A 175 -27.99 46.48 -1.35
CA VAL A 175 -29.26 46.61 -0.61
C VAL A 175 -29.60 45.31 0.09
#